data_AF-A0AAV3QV64-F1
#
_entry.id   AF-A0AAV3QV64-F1
#
_cell.length_a   1.000
_cell.length_b   1.000
_cell.length_c   1.000
_cell.angle_alpha   90.00
_cell.angle_beta   90.00
_cell.angle_gamma   90.00
#
_symmetry.space_group_name_H-M   'P 1'
#
loop_
_entity.id
_entity.type
_entity.pdbx_description
1 polymer ?
#
loop_
_entity_poly.entity_id
_entity_poly.type
_entity_poly.pdbx_seq_one_letter_code
_entity_poly.pdbx_strand_id
1 'polypeptide(L)'
;MFRIGSDNQGAEIDEISDYQNARWVSPVEAAWRLFAFPLYGMYPSVLQLQVHLPNFQTIQFEDDADLNDIMQSERVKRSMLTEFFSTNFMDK
;
A
#
# COMPACT_ATOMS: atom_id res chain seq x y z
N MET A 1 13.75 -2.91 3.35
CA MET A 1 14.63 -2.63 2.20
C MET A 1 14.62 -3.88 1.33
N PHE A 2 13.85 -3.89 0.24
CA PHE A 2 13.78 -5.05 -0.64
C PHE A 2 15.05 -5.09 -1.50
N ARG A 3 15.91 -6.09 -1.29
CA ARG A 3 17.05 -6.33 -2.16
C ARG A 3 16.54 -7.00 -3.43
N ILE A 4 16.56 -6.27 -4.54
CA ILE A 4 16.52 -6.89 -5.87
C ILE A 4 17.81 -7.71 -5.97
N GLY A 5 17.68 -9.03 -6.09
CA GLY A 5 18.81 -9.97 -6.09
C GLY A 5 19.81 -9.60 -7.17
N SER A 6 20.92 -8.98 -6.76
CA SER A 6 22.13 -8.90 -7.57
C SER A 6 22.80 -10.27 -7.47
N ASP A 7 22.79 -10.98 -8.59
CA ASP A 7 23.53 -12.20 -8.89
C ASP A 7 24.86 -12.26 -8.12
N ASN A 8 24.90 -13.09 -7.09
CA ASN A 8 26.13 -13.54 -6.44
C ASN A 8 25.92 -14.98 -6.00
N GLN A 9 26.33 -15.85 -6.91
CA GLN A 9 26.38 -17.31 -6.80
C GLN A 9 27.20 -17.70 -5.56
N GLY A 10 26.54 -18.27 -4.54
CA GLY A 10 27.23 -18.96 -3.43
C GLY A 10 26.66 -18.79 -2.02
N ALA A 11 25.69 -17.91 -1.79
CA ALA A 11 25.00 -17.81 -0.50
C ALA A 11 23.61 -18.43 -0.61
N GLU A 12 23.40 -19.56 0.06
CA GLU A 12 22.07 -20.13 0.26
C GLU A 12 21.19 -19.08 0.97
N ILE A 13 20.18 -18.57 0.26
CA ILE A 13 19.28 -17.54 0.79
C ILE A 13 18.32 -18.23 1.75
N ASP A 14 18.47 -17.97 3.05
CA ASP A 14 17.53 -18.43 4.07
C ASP A 14 16.28 -17.54 4.07
N GLU A 15 15.34 -17.87 3.20
CA GLU A 15 14.05 -17.18 3.06
C GLU A 15 13.27 -17.12 4.39
N ILE A 16 13.41 -18.12 5.26
CA ILE A 16 12.69 -18.21 6.53
C ILE A 16 13.22 -17.16 7.51
N SER A 17 14.54 -17.02 7.60
CA SER A 17 15.19 -15.98 8.41
C SER A 17 14.89 -14.59 7.87
N ASP A 18 14.96 -14.39 6.55
CA ASP A 18 14.64 -13.11 5.92
C ASP A 18 13.19 -12.69 6.15
N TYR A 19 12.25 -13.63 6.03
CA TYR A 19 10.83 -13.36 6.30
C TYR A 19 10.58 -13.02 7.78
N GLN A 20 11.25 -13.71 8.71
CA GLN A 20 11.18 -13.37 10.13
C GLN A 20 11.74 -11.98 10.40
N ASN A 21 12.96 -11.69 9.94
CA ASN A 21 13.65 -10.42 10.14
C ASN A 21 12.88 -9.23 9.55
N ALA A 22 12.24 -9.40 8.39
CA ALA A 22 11.39 -8.35 7.80
C ALA A 22 10.16 -8.01 8.66
N ARG A 23 9.73 -8.91 9.54
CA ARG A 23 8.58 -8.74 10.44
C ARG A 23 8.96 -8.24 11.83
N TRP A 24 10.23 -8.30 12.22
CA TRP A 24 10.69 -7.80 13.51
C TRP A 24 10.69 -6.27 13.54
N VAL A 25 9.71 -5.70 14.26
CA VAL A 25 9.71 -4.29 14.65
C VAL A 25 10.45 -4.20 15.98
N SER A 26 11.42 -3.28 16.10
CA SER A 26 12.16 -3.12 17.36
C SER A 26 11.20 -2.75 18.50
N PRO A 27 11.43 -3.20 19.76
CA PRO A 27 10.54 -2.90 20.88
C PRO A 27 10.28 -1.40 21.08
N VAL A 28 11.29 -0.56 20.80
CA VAL A 28 11.15 0.90 20.87
C VAL A 28 10.23 1.43 19.76
N GLU A 29 10.39 0.97 18.52
CA GLU A 29 9.51 1.37 17.41
C GLU A 29 8.08 0.89 17.62
N ALA A 30 7.90 -0.33 18.13
CA ALA A 30 6.59 -0.89 18.45
C ALA A 30 5.88 -0.07 19.55
N ALA A 31 6.60 0.32 20.61
CA ALA A 31 6.07 1.18 21.65
C ALA A 31 5.66 2.55 21.10
N TRP A 32 6.47 3.14 20.23
CA TRP A 32 6.13 4.44 19.63
C TRP A 32 4.91 4.36 18.70
N ARG A 33 4.77 3.28 17.92
CA ARG A 33 3.55 3.02 17.14
C ARG A 33 2.33 2.80 18.02
N LEU A 34 2.46 2.09 19.14
CA LEU A 34 1.37 1.81 20.09
C LEU A 34 0.87 3.08 20.79
N PHE A 35 1.79 3.94 21.21
CA PHE A 35 1.46 5.20 21.89
C PHE A 35 1.21 6.36 20.92
N ALA A 36 1.22 6.09 19.61
CA ALA A 36 1.05 7.09 18.55
C ALA A 36 1.97 8.32 18.69
N PHE A 37 3.18 8.12 19.26
CA PHE A 37 4.16 9.20 19.34
C PHE A 37 4.66 9.54 17.93
N PRO A 38 4.82 10.83 17.59
CA PRO A 38 5.37 11.21 16.30
C PRO A 38 6.82 10.71 16.16
N LEU A 39 6.98 9.63 15.40
CA LEU A 39 8.23 8.94 15.04
C LEU A 39 9.07 9.75 14.04
N TYR A 40 9.25 11.05 14.25
CA TYR A 40 9.64 12.05 13.24
C TYR A 40 8.47 12.47 12.34
N GLY A 41 8.38 13.77 12.08
CA GLY A 41 7.44 14.33 11.11
C GLY A 41 7.81 13.83 9.73
N MET A 42 7.14 12.77 9.27
CA MET A 42 7.18 12.37 7.87
C MET A 42 6.52 13.49 7.07
N TYR A 43 7.35 14.40 6.57
CA TYR A 43 6.97 15.44 5.65
C TYR A 43 7.59 15.11 4.29
N PRO A 44 6.78 14.81 3.27
CA PRO A 44 5.32 14.76 3.27
C PRO A 44 4.76 13.49 3.95
N SER A 45 3.47 13.54 4.33
CA SER A 45 2.75 12.38 4.87
C SER A 45 2.82 11.21 3.88
N VAL A 46 3.30 10.05 4.36
CA VAL A 46 3.31 8.83 3.56
C VAL A 46 1.97 8.12 3.74
N LEU A 47 1.10 8.23 2.73
CA LEU A 47 -0.15 7.49 2.67
C LEU A 47 0.08 6.16 1.96
N GLN A 48 -0.36 5.06 2.58
CA GLN A 48 -0.37 3.76 1.92
C GLN A 48 -1.53 3.69 0.92
N LEU A 49 -1.21 3.62 -0.37
CA LEU A 49 -2.21 3.41 -1.42
C LEU A 49 -2.60 1.93 -1.51
N GLN A 50 -3.90 1.67 -1.69
CA GLN A 50 -4.39 0.31 -1.94
C GLN A 50 -4.01 -0.14 -3.35
N VAL A 51 -3.24 -1.23 -3.45
CA VAL A 51 -2.89 -1.85 -4.74
C VAL A 51 -3.92 -2.92 -5.08
N HIS A 52 -4.47 -2.83 -6.28
CA HIS A 52 -5.44 -3.77 -6.82
C HIS A 52 -5.17 -4.03 -8.30
N LEU A 53 -5.68 -5.14 -8.82
CA LEU A 53 -5.66 -5.43 -10.24
C LEU A 53 -6.64 -4.49 -10.99
N PRO A 54 -6.49 -4.33 -12.31
CA PRO A 54 -7.44 -3.58 -13.12
C PRO A 54 -8.86 -4.12 -12.94
N ASN A 55 -9.82 -3.25 -12.59
CA ASN A 55 -11.22 -3.59 -12.31
C ASN A 55 -11.49 -4.45 -11.05
N PHE A 56 -10.48 -4.71 -10.22
CA PHE A 56 -10.62 -5.41 -8.94
C PHE A 56 -10.52 -4.46 -7.74
N GLN A 57 -10.95 -3.21 -7.90
CA GLN A 57 -11.03 -2.27 -6.79
C GLN A 57 -12.22 -2.62 -5.89
N THR A 58 -12.01 -2.52 -4.58
CA THR A 58 -13.07 -2.76 -3.60
C THR A 58 -13.99 -1.55 -3.56
N ILE A 59 -15.30 -1.81 -3.67
CA ILE A 59 -16.35 -0.79 -3.65
C ILE A 59 -17.33 -1.12 -2.53
N GLN A 60 -17.75 -0.10 -1.79
CA GLN A 60 -18.80 -0.22 -0.78
C GLN A 60 -20.09 0.36 -1.35
N PHE A 61 -21.19 -0.37 -1.22
CA PHE A 61 -22.52 0.03 -1.67
C PHE A 61 -23.56 -0.40 -0.63
N GLU A 62 -24.73 0.22 -0.67
CA GLU A 62 -25.86 -0.11 0.20
C GLU A 62 -26.62 -1.33 -0.35
N ASP A 63 -27.23 -2.13 0.52
CA ASP A 63 -27.92 -3.38 0.14
C ASP A 63 -29.11 -3.15 -0.81
N ASP A 64 -29.72 -1.96 -0.79
CA ASP A 64 -30.85 -1.55 -1.62
C ASP A 64 -30.44 -0.84 -2.92
N ALA A 65 -29.14 -0.64 -3.15
CA ALA A 65 -28.65 0.08 -4.32
C ALA A 65 -28.60 -0.80 -5.58
N ASP A 66 -28.96 -0.23 -6.74
CA ASP A 66 -28.87 -0.91 -8.04
C ASP A 66 -27.42 -0.94 -8.54
N LEU A 67 -26.90 -2.14 -8.75
CA LEU A 67 -25.55 -2.37 -9.27
C LEU A 67 -25.33 -1.73 -10.65
N ASN A 68 -26.36 -1.62 -11.49
CA ASN A 68 -26.21 -0.99 -12.80
C ASN A 68 -25.93 0.51 -12.68
N ASP A 69 -26.59 1.18 -11.74
CA ASP A 69 -26.39 2.59 -11.47
C ASP A 69 -25.01 2.83 -10.84
N ILE A 70 -24.62 1.97 -9.88
CA ILE A 70 -23.30 1.99 -9.25
C ILE A 70 -22.18 1.82 -10.28
N MET A 71 -22.33 0.88 -11.23
CA MET A 71 -21.33 0.66 -12.29
C MET A 71 -21.25 1.82 -13.28
N GLN A 72 -22.35 2.55 -13.49
CA GLN A 72 -22.36 3.76 -14.32
C GLN A 72 -21.70 4.94 -13.61
N SER A 73 -21.72 4.96 -12.28
CA SER A 73 -21.10 6.01 -11.47
C SER A 73 -19.60 6.16 -11.70
N GLU A 74 -19.21 7.36 -12.09
CA GLU A 74 -17.81 7.73 -12.31
C GLU A 74 -16.99 7.67 -11.01
N ARG A 75 -17.63 7.85 -9.85
CA ARG A 75 -16.97 7.77 -8.53
C ARG A 75 -16.44 6.38 -8.23
N VAL A 76 -17.14 5.34 -8.67
CA VAL A 76 -16.83 3.93 -8.37
C VAL A 76 -15.69 3.42 -9.26
N LYS A 77 -15.48 4.08 -10.41
CA LYS A 77 -14.41 3.75 -11.36
C LYS A 77 -13.05 4.28 -10.92
N ARG A 78 -13.01 5.21 -9.97
CA ARG A 78 -11.80 5.89 -9.52
C ARG A 78 -11.38 5.38 -8.16
N SER A 79 -10.11 5.01 -8.04
CA SER A 79 -9.46 4.72 -6.76
C SER A 79 -8.39 5.76 -6.47
N MET A 80 -7.96 5.83 -5.20
CA MET A 80 -6.85 6.70 -4.82
C MET A 80 -5.58 6.41 -5.63
N LEU A 81 -5.36 5.13 -5.99
CA LEU A 81 -4.21 4.72 -6.80
C LEU A 81 -4.33 5.20 -8.24
N THR A 82 -5.49 5.05 -8.88
CA THR A 82 -5.69 5.49 -10.27
C THR A 82 -5.59 7.01 -10.38
N GLU A 83 -6.23 7.75 -9.47
CA GLU A 83 -6.18 9.21 -9.45
C GLU A 83 -4.78 9.73 -9.13
N PHE A 84 -4.02 9.04 -8.28
CA PHE A 84 -2.63 9.36 -8.03
C PHE A 84 -1.82 9.30 -9.32
N PHE A 85 -1.90 8.21 -10.08
CA PHE A 85 -1.17 8.10 -11.35
C PHE A 85 -1.65 9.13 -12.39
N SER A 86 -2.96 9.36 -12.50
CA SER A 86 -3.51 10.36 -13.41
C SER A 86 -3.02 11.76 -13.08
N THR A 87 -2.99 12.14 -11.81
CA THR A 87 -2.54 13.47 -11.37
C THR A 87 -1.04 13.66 -11.59
N ASN A 88 -0.22 12.65 -11.24
CA ASN A 88 1.23 12.68 -11.50
C ASN A 88 1.58 12.71 -12.99
N PHE A 89 0.72 12.15 -13.84
CA PHE A 89 0.92 12.23 -15.29
C PHE A 89 0.62 13.63 -15.86
N MET A 90 -0.31 14.36 -15.24
CA MET A 90 -0.72 15.71 -15.68
C MET A 90 0.15 16.83 -15.09
N ASP A 91 0.87 16.55 -14.01
CA ASP A 91 1.85 17.45 -13.40
C ASP A 91 3.17 17.38 -14.18
N LYS A 92 3.51 18.42 -14.94
CA LYS A 92 4.67 18.48 -15.83
C LYS A 92 5.52 19.71 -15.56
#